data_AF-A0AAD4MYQ9-F1
#
_entry.id   AF-A0AAD4MYQ9-F1
#
_cell.length_a   1.000
_cell.length_b   1.000
_cell.length_c   1.000
_cell.angle_alpha   90.00
_cell.angle_beta   90.00
_cell.angle_gamma   90.00
#
_symmetry.space_group_name_H-M   'P 1'
#
loop_
_entity.id
_entity.type
_entity.pdbx_description
1 polymer ?
#
loop_
_entity_poly.entity_id
_entity_poly.type
_entity_poly.pdbx_seq_one_letter_code
_entity_poly.pdbx_strand_id
1 'polypeptide(L)'
;MGIGSFVLQLVLVFCLTVFLLNKYGNWRKQHLIVSISTFVGWYFSFLIILVLPLDVSITFFKKCLLEEVRLNNATGSTAAENISLECEEPKGHVDDSVLLGLWRVVYWTSQLLTWIVLPLMQSYSKAGEFTTTGRLKSAIYNNAIYYGTYGCIFFFLLIYAVSKGVSLNFEHLKVLLVSASNTWGLFLLVGLLGYGLVEVPRQLWQMGNRGYRLSKIYFDIDKLSTDKNDAEETIQETYREAKEVMNVLKSMRGNAREKAQQIMSKFPHELSRQLNSSRAAPNFGNSSNITDADASVVGNEAYLVRLYTASNLFQKLIIPK
;
A
#
# COMPACT_ATOMS: atom_id res chain seq x y z
N MET A 1 25.11 21.08 -23.13
CA MET A 1 24.93 21.29 -21.67
C MET A 1 23.65 20.63 -21.10
N GLY A 2 22.81 19.97 -21.92
CA GLY A 2 21.53 19.38 -21.48
C GLY A 2 21.66 18.20 -20.51
N ILE A 3 22.40 17.15 -20.88
CA ILE A 3 22.49 15.90 -20.09
C ILE A 3 22.92 16.15 -18.64
N GLY A 4 23.87 17.06 -18.40
CA GLY A 4 24.34 17.39 -17.04
C GLY A 4 23.24 17.96 -16.15
N SER A 5 22.35 18.81 -16.70
CA SER A 5 21.21 19.35 -15.97
C SER A 5 20.19 18.27 -15.61
N PHE A 6 19.95 17.33 -16.52
CA PHE A 6 19.04 16.21 -16.29
C PHE A 6 19.57 15.26 -15.21
N VAL A 7 20.86 14.87 -15.29
CA VAL A 7 21.49 14.02 -14.27
C VAL A 7 21.50 14.70 -12.90
N LEU A 8 21.76 16.01 -12.84
CA LEU A 8 21.68 16.77 -11.59
C LEU A 8 20.28 16.71 -10.97
N GLN A 9 19.22 16.83 -11.77
CA GLN A 9 17.84 16.70 -11.30
C GLN A 9 17.58 15.29 -10.72
N LEU A 10 18.02 14.23 -11.40
CA LEU A 10 17.88 12.86 -10.90
C LEU A 10 18.57 12.66 -9.55
N VAL A 11 19.81 13.14 -9.41
CA VAL A 11 20.58 13.06 -8.17
C VAL A 11 19.92 13.86 -7.06
N LEU A 12 19.42 15.07 -7.35
CA LEU A 12 18.73 15.89 -6.36
C LEU A 12 17.48 15.20 -5.83
N VAL A 13 16.65 14.63 -6.72
CA VAL A 13 15.46 13.86 -6.33
C VAL A 13 15.84 12.63 -5.50
N PHE A 14 16.92 11.93 -5.87
CA PHE A 14 17.44 10.81 -5.10
C PHE A 14 17.86 11.23 -3.68
N CYS A 15 18.63 12.30 -3.54
CA CYS A 15 19.04 12.81 -2.22
C CYS A 15 17.83 13.24 -1.39
N LEU A 16 16.85 13.91 -2.02
CA LEU A 16 15.61 14.33 -1.37
C LEU A 16 14.81 13.13 -0.87
N THR A 17 14.66 12.08 -1.68
CA THR A 17 13.89 10.88 -1.30
C THR A 17 14.57 10.12 -0.17
N VAL A 18 15.90 9.97 -0.20
CA VAL A 18 16.67 9.38 0.91
C VAL A 18 16.50 10.20 2.18
N PHE A 19 16.61 11.53 2.09
CA PHE A 19 16.43 12.43 3.24
C PHE A 19 15.04 12.29 3.86
N LEU A 20 13.98 12.34 3.04
CA LEU A 20 12.59 12.18 3.50
C LEU A 20 12.36 10.80 4.10
N LEU A 21 12.89 9.75 3.47
CA LEU A 21 12.75 8.39 3.97
C LEU A 21 13.49 8.19 5.31
N ASN A 22 14.62 8.87 5.53
CA ASN A 22 15.31 8.83 6.82
C ASN A 22 14.59 9.66 7.89
N LYS A 23 13.96 10.77 7.50
CA LYS A 23 13.20 11.64 8.43
C LYS A 23 11.88 10.99 8.89
N TYR A 24 11.14 10.38 7.97
CA TYR A 24 9.82 9.81 8.24
C TYR A 24 9.83 8.29 8.45
N GLY A 25 10.85 7.59 7.97
CA GLY A 25 11.03 6.15 8.12
C GLY A 25 12.05 5.82 9.20
N ASN A 26 11.78 4.78 9.99
CA ASN A 26 12.73 4.27 10.98
C ASN A 26 13.50 3.08 10.39
N TRP A 27 14.65 3.36 9.74
CA TRP A 27 15.43 2.37 8.98
C TRP A 27 15.94 1.19 9.82
N ARG A 28 16.05 1.38 11.14
CA ARG A 28 16.53 0.32 12.05
C ARG A 28 15.46 -0.69 12.44
N LYS A 29 14.18 -0.33 12.34
CA LYS A 29 13.05 -1.19 12.76
C LYS A 29 12.26 -1.77 11.59
N GLN A 30 12.37 -1.17 10.40
CA GLN A 30 11.59 -1.55 9.24
C GLN A 30 12.26 -2.66 8.43
N HIS A 31 11.44 -3.52 7.83
CA HIS A 31 11.92 -4.54 6.92
C HIS A 31 12.41 -3.89 5.61
N LEU A 32 13.55 -4.34 5.07
CA LEU A 32 14.19 -3.77 3.88
C LEU A 32 13.25 -3.64 2.68
N ILE A 33 12.40 -4.65 2.44
CA ILE A 33 11.42 -4.63 1.35
C ILE A 33 10.49 -3.42 1.47
N VAL A 34 10.05 -3.08 2.69
CA VAL A 34 9.16 -1.92 2.91
C VAL A 34 9.88 -0.64 2.55
N SER A 35 11.12 -0.47 3.04
CA SER A 35 11.91 0.73 2.76
C SER A 35 12.22 0.88 1.26
N ILE A 36 12.56 -0.20 0.57
CA ILE A 36 12.83 -0.20 -0.88
C ILE A 36 11.56 0.15 -1.67
N SER A 37 10.44 -0.51 -1.37
CA SER A 37 9.17 -0.24 -2.06
C SER A 37 8.69 1.20 -1.87
N THR A 38 8.81 1.74 -0.66
CA THR A 38 8.49 3.14 -0.38
C THR A 38 9.46 4.09 -1.09
N PHE A 39 10.76 3.78 -1.06
CA PHE A 39 11.77 4.57 -1.76
C PHE A 39 11.47 4.68 -3.25
N VAL A 40 11.25 3.54 -3.92
CA VAL A 40 10.97 3.46 -5.35
C VAL A 40 9.70 4.22 -5.70
N GLY A 41 8.63 4.05 -4.91
CA GLY A 41 7.37 4.78 -5.10
C GLY A 41 7.55 6.29 -4.99
N TRP A 42 8.18 6.77 -3.92
CA TRP A 42 8.41 8.21 -3.72
C TRP A 42 9.35 8.80 -4.76
N TYR A 43 10.42 8.08 -5.11
CA TYR A 43 11.37 8.50 -6.12
C TYR A 43 10.69 8.72 -7.46
N PHE A 44 9.87 7.78 -7.93
CA PHE A 44 9.12 7.98 -9.18
C PHE A 44 8.08 9.09 -9.11
N SER A 45 7.35 9.21 -8.00
CA SER A 45 6.38 10.31 -7.86
C SER A 45 7.04 11.69 -7.94
N PHE A 46 8.17 11.90 -7.26
CA PHE A 46 8.88 13.18 -7.34
C PHE A 46 9.59 13.38 -8.68
N LEU A 47 10.10 12.30 -9.29
CA LEU A 47 10.76 12.33 -10.58
C LEU A 47 9.80 12.76 -11.70
N ILE A 48 8.55 12.28 -11.70
CA ILE A 48 7.54 12.65 -12.71
C ILE A 48 7.28 14.17 -12.72
N ILE A 49 7.28 14.83 -11.56
CA ILE A 49 7.05 16.28 -11.44
C ILE A 49 8.09 17.08 -12.23
N LEU A 50 9.34 16.60 -12.29
CA LEU A 50 10.43 17.28 -12.98
C LEU A 50 10.62 16.80 -14.43
N VAL A 51 10.42 15.51 -14.68
CA VAL A 51 10.63 14.91 -16.01
C VAL A 51 9.50 15.25 -16.97
N LEU A 52 8.26 15.36 -16.49
CA LEU A 52 7.10 15.63 -17.37
C LEU A 52 7.18 17.00 -18.07
N PRO A 53 7.50 18.12 -17.39
CA PRO A 53 7.72 19.39 -18.07
C PRO A 53 8.85 19.34 -19.11
N LEU A 54 9.93 18.61 -18.80
CA LEU A 54 11.05 18.42 -19.72
C LEU A 54 10.62 17.66 -20.98
N ASP A 55 9.88 16.55 -20.83
CA ASP A 55 9.34 15.76 -21.93
C ASP A 55 8.43 16.60 -22.85
N VAL A 56 7.55 17.39 -22.23
CA VAL A 56 6.69 18.35 -22.95
C VAL A 56 7.53 19.38 -23.71
N SER A 57 8.57 19.95 -23.09
CA SER A 57 9.45 20.93 -23.75
C SER A 57 10.22 20.33 -24.93
N ILE A 58 10.72 19.08 -24.80
CA ILE A 58 11.41 18.36 -25.88
C ILE A 58 10.43 18.07 -27.02
N THR A 59 9.18 17.74 -26.70
CA THR A 59 8.13 17.52 -27.70
C THR A 59 7.82 18.80 -28.48
N PHE A 60 7.68 19.94 -27.80
CA PHE A 60 7.48 21.24 -28.46
C PHE A 60 8.67 21.63 -29.31
N PHE A 61 9.90 21.42 -28.83
CA PHE A 61 11.13 21.68 -29.59
C PHE A 61 11.18 20.87 -30.90
N LYS A 62 10.89 19.57 -30.85
CA LYS A 62 10.82 18.74 -32.08
C LYS A 62 9.72 19.19 -33.04
N LYS A 63 8.58 19.63 -32.49
CA LYS A 63 7.48 20.15 -33.30
C LYS A 63 7.89 21.43 -34.03
N CYS A 64 8.63 22.32 -33.35
CA CYS A 64 9.23 23.51 -33.93
C CYS A 64 10.20 23.17 -35.08
N LEU A 65 11.15 22.25 -34.85
CA LEU A 65 12.10 21.82 -35.89
C LEU A 65 11.39 21.27 -37.13
N LEU A 66 10.31 20.50 -36.92
CA LEU A 66 9.52 19.94 -38.02
C LEU A 66 8.75 21.02 -38.79
N GLU A 67 8.32 22.08 -38.12
CA GLU A 67 7.64 23.22 -38.73
C GLU A 67 8.62 24.13 -39.50
N GLU A 68 9.84 24.32 -38.97
CA GLU A 68 10.93 25.01 -39.66
C GLU A 68 11.25 24.34 -41.01
N VAL A 69 11.42 23.01 -41.04
CA VAL A 69 11.67 22.25 -42.26
C VAL A 69 10.52 22.38 -43.26
N ARG A 70 9.27 22.39 -42.77
CA ARG A 70 8.09 22.58 -43.63
C ARG A 70 8.06 23.97 -44.25
N LEU A 71 8.39 25.01 -43.48
CA LEU A 71 8.44 26.38 -43.95
C LEU A 71 9.53 26.57 -45.00
N ASN A 72 10.72 26.00 -44.77
CA ASN A 72 11.84 26.02 -45.72
C ASN A 72 11.51 25.29 -47.04
N ASN A 73 10.74 24.20 -46.99
CA ASN A 73 10.29 23.49 -48.19
C ASN A 73 9.17 24.23 -48.94
N ALA A 74 8.34 25.01 -48.24
CA ALA A 74 7.23 25.76 -48.83
C ALA A 74 7.68 27.08 -49.49
N THR A 75 8.70 27.75 -48.95
CA THR A 75 9.26 29.00 -49.48
C THR A 75 10.17 28.80 -50.70
N GLY A 76 10.38 27.55 -51.14
CA GLY A 76 11.05 27.20 -52.40
C GLY A 76 10.32 27.65 -53.68
N SER A 77 9.13 28.24 -53.57
CA SER A 77 8.35 28.76 -54.69
C SER A 77 7.65 30.07 -54.31
N THR A 78 8.31 31.19 -54.65
CA THR A 78 7.81 32.58 -54.66
C THR A 78 7.47 33.27 -53.31
N ALA A 79 8.16 34.40 -53.09
CA ALA A 79 7.96 35.44 -52.07
C ALA A 79 8.42 35.10 -50.64
N ALA A 80 9.65 35.54 -50.33
CA ALA A 80 10.25 35.53 -49.01
C ALA A 80 9.64 36.63 -48.12
N GLU A 81 8.80 36.25 -47.17
CA GLU A 81 8.74 36.93 -45.88
C GLU A 81 9.76 36.23 -44.95
N ASN A 82 10.71 36.99 -44.41
CA ASN A 82 11.75 36.51 -43.49
C ASN A 82 11.14 36.21 -42.10
N ILE A 83 10.32 35.16 -42.00
CA ILE A 83 9.94 34.60 -40.69
C ILE A 83 11.02 33.56 -40.33
N SER A 84 12.08 34.01 -39.68
CA SER A 84 13.07 33.10 -39.08
C SER A 84 12.46 32.47 -37.83
N LEU A 85 11.93 31.26 -37.96
CA LEU A 85 11.48 30.45 -36.83
C LEU A 85 12.72 29.92 -36.10
N GLU A 86 13.12 30.56 -35.00
CA GLU A 86 14.26 30.11 -34.20
C GLU A 86 13.80 29.13 -33.12
N CYS A 87 14.20 27.87 -33.24
CA CYS A 87 13.89 26.82 -32.27
C CYS A 87 15.00 26.74 -31.20
N GLU A 88 14.73 27.19 -29.97
CA GLU A 88 15.68 27.10 -28.87
C GLU A 88 15.68 25.70 -28.23
N GLU A 89 16.86 25.10 -28.05
CA GLU A 89 17.01 23.80 -27.42
C GLU A 89 16.70 23.88 -25.90
N PRO A 90 15.80 23.03 -25.38
CA PRO A 90 15.45 23.08 -23.96
C PRO A 90 16.64 22.67 -23.09
N LYS A 91 16.84 23.40 -21.99
CA LYS A 91 17.81 23.02 -20.95
C LYS A 91 17.46 21.64 -20.42
N GLY A 92 18.37 20.69 -20.56
CA GLY A 92 18.11 19.31 -20.18
C GLY A 92 17.80 18.37 -21.33
N HIS A 93 17.96 18.78 -22.60
CA HIS A 93 17.76 17.89 -23.74
C HIS A 93 18.52 16.58 -23.59
N VAL A 94 17.82 15.47 -23.85
CA VAL A 94 18.31 14.10 -23.78
C VAL A 94 17.78 13.34 -24.99
N ASP A 95 18.55 12.36 -25.46
CA ASP A 95 18.14 11.45 -26.52
C ASP A 95 16.84 10.71 -26.22
N ASP A 96 16.07 10.47 -27.28
CA ASP A 96 14.77 9.79 -27.26
C ASP A 96 14.84 8.39 -26.67
N SER A 97 15.96 7.69 -26.89
CA SER A 97 16.20 6.35 -26.37
C SER A 97 16.27 6.34 -24.84
N VAL A 98 16.87 7.35 -24.23
CA VAL A 98 17.02 7.48 -22.78
C VAL A 98 15.68 7.82 -22.15
N LEU A 99 14.94 8.77 -22.73
CA LEU A 99 13.63 9.17 -22.21
C LEU A 99 12.61 8.04 -22.33
N LEU A 100 12.60 7.32 -23.46
CA LEU A 100 11.77 6.13 -23.64
C LEU A 100 12.15 5.01 -22.67
N GLY A 101 13.45 4.80 -22.45
CA GLY A 101 13.96 3.83 -21.48
C GLY A 101 13.51 4.16 -20.06
N LEU A 102 13.64 5.43 -19.65
CA LEU A 102 13.19 5.92 -18.34
C LEU A 102 11.69 5.69 -18.16
N TRP A 103 10.85 6.12 -19.10
CA TRP A 103 9.41 5.93 -19.00
C TRP A 103 9.02 4.46 -18.96
N ARG A 104 9.71 3.60 -19.70
CA ARG A 104 9.50 2.15 -19.65
C ARG A 104 9.84 1.57 -18.28
N VAL A 105 10.94 1.99 -17.67
CA VAL A 105 11.33 1.57 -16.31
C VAL A 105 10.30 2.06 -15.28
N VAL A 106 9.94 3.34 -15.31
CA VAL A 106 8.94 3.93 -14.40
C VAL A 106 7.61 3.21 -14.53
N TYR A 107 7.15 2.98 -15.76
CA TYR A 107 5.89 2.31 -16.04
C TYR A 107 5.85 0.87 -15.50
N TRP A 108 6.78 0.00 -15.93
CA TRP A 108 6.73 -1.41 -15.55
C TRP A 108 7.02 -1.62 -14.07
N THR A 109 7.91 -0.81 -13.48
CA THR A 109 8.18 -0.90 -12.05
C THR A 109 6.96 -0.44 -11.24
N SER A 110 6.25 0.61 -11.69
CA SER A 110 5.02 1.07 -11.02
C SER A 110 3.88 0.05 -11.15
N GLN A 111 3.78 -0.64 -12.29
CA GLN A 111 2.80 -1.72 -12.48
C GLN A 111 3.10 -2.91 -11.55
N LEU A 112 4.36 -3.34 -11.48
CA LEU A 112 4.79 -4.39 -10.56
C LEU A 112 4.53 -4.01 -9.10
N LEU A 113 4.84 -2.77 -8.73
CA LEU A 113 4.67 -2.27 -7.38
C LEU A 113 3.19 -2.26 -6.98
N THR A 114 2.33 -1.74 -7.85
CA THR A 114 0.89 -1.58 -7.63
C THR A 114 0.15 -2.91 -7.55
N TRP A 115 0.42 -3.83 -8.49
CA TRP A 115 -0.38 -5.06 -8.62
C TRP A 115 0.18 -6.26 -7.87
N ILE A 116 1.48 -6.26 -7.53
CA ILE A 116 2.11 -7.41 -6.87
C ILE A 116 2.64 -7.02 -5.49
N VAL A 117 3.56 -6.05 -5.43
CA VAL A 117 4.32 -5.80 -4.20
C VAL A 117 3.45 -5.21 -3.10
N LEU A 118 2.71 -4.13 -3.37
CA LEU A 118 1.89 -3.47 -2.35
C LEU A 118 0.75 -4.35 -1.82
N PRO A 119 -0.05 -5.05 -2.66
CA PRO A 119 -1.11 -5.94 -2.18
C PRO A 119 -0.55 -7.12 -1.38
N LEU A 120 0.60 -7.67 -1.79
CA LEU A 120 1.28 -8.72 -1.05
C LEU A 120 1.76 -8.23 0.32
N MET A 121 2.34 -7.03 0.39
CA MET A 121 2.77 -6.42 1.65
C MET A 121 1.60 -6.13 2.58
N GLN A 122 0.48 -5.64 2.05
CA GLN A 122 -0.75 -5.42 2.83
C GLN A 122 -1.28 -6.72 3.43
N SER A 123 -1.40 -7.77 2.62
CA SER A 123 -1.85 -9.10 3.07
C SER A 123 -0.87 -9.74 4.05
N TYR A 124 0.44 -9.60 3.84
CA TYR A 124 1.46 -10.09 4.76
C TYR A 124 1.40 -9.39 6.13
N SER A 125 1.15 -8.07 6.15
CA SER A 125 0.99 -7.32 7.39
C SER A 125 -0.29 -7.71 8.15
N LYS A 126 -1.35 -8.08 7.43
CA LYS A 126 -2.61 -8.56 8.00
C LYS A 126 -2.55 -10.03 8.44
N ALA A 127 -1.67 -10.85 7.86
CA ALA A 127 -1.55 -12.27 8.19
C ALA A 127 -1.01 -12.48 9.62
N GLY A 128 -1.80 -13.16 10.45
CA GLY A 128 -1.43 -13.53 11.81
C GLY A 128 -0.98 -14.98 11.92
N GLU A 129 0.06 -15.35 11.19
CA GLU A 129 0.69 -16.68 11.35
C GLU A 129 1.96 -16.63 12.20
N PHE A 130 2.29 -17.75 12.84
CA PHE A 130 3.44 -17.87 13.73
C PHE A 130 4.78 -17.80 13.00
N THR A 131 4.86 -18.32 11.77
CA THR A 131 6.08 -18.36 10.95
C THR A 131 6.06 -17.34 9.81
N THR A 132 7.23 -16.86 9.39
CA THR A 132 7.37 -15.90 8.27
C THR A 132 6.97 -16.51 6.93
N THR A 133 7.31 -17.78 6.71
CA THR A 133 6.92 -18.55 5.52
C THR A 133 5.42 -18.77 5.45
N GLY A 134 4.79 -19.04 6.59
CA GLY A 134 3.35 -19.17 6.72
C GLY A 134 2.61 -17.87 6.38
N ARG A 135 3.05 -16.75 6.95
CA ARG A 135 2.52 -15.42 6.61
C ARG A 135 2.61 -15.11 5.12
N LEU A 136 3.72 -15.45 4.49
CA LEU A 136 3.90 -15.25 3.05
C LEU A 136 2.95 -16.15 2.24
N LYS A 137 2.83 -17.43 2.60
CA LYS A 137 1.91 -18.36 1.93
C LYS A 137 0.47 -17.89 2.04
N SER A 138 0.02 -17.47 3.23
CA SER A 138 -1.32 -16.90 3.41
C SER A 138 -1.52 -15.58 2.67
N ALA A 139 -0.50 -14.72 2.63
CA ALA A 139 -0.58 -13.49 1.86
C ALA A 139 -0.71 -13.75 0.36
N ILE A 140 0.02 -14.73 -0.18
CA ILE A 140 -0.10 -15.14 -1.58
C ILE A 140 -1.47 -15.77 -1.83
N TYR A 141 -1.94 -16.67 -0.96
CA TYR A 141 -3.22 -17.35 -1.12
C TYR A 141 -4.40 -16.37 -1.12
N ASN A 142 -4.44 -15.43 -0.17
CA ASN A 142 -5.52 -14.43 -0.10
C ASN A 142 -5.53 -13.52 -1.33
N ASN A 143 -4.35 -13.08 -1.81
CA ASN A 143 -4.26 -12.32 -3.05
C ASN A 143 -4.62 -13.16 -4.28
N ALA A 144 -4.23 -14.45 -4.31
CA ALA A 144 -4.55 -15.35 -5.41
C ALA A 144 -6.06 -15.62 -5.52
N ILE A 145 -6.78 -15.74 -4.39
CA ILE A 145 -8.25 -15.80 -4.41
C ILE A 145 -8.82 -14.50 -4.99
N TYR A 146 -8.38 -13.35 -4.48
CA TYR A 146 -8.87 -12.05 -4.92
C TYR A 146 -8.63 -11.83 -6.43
N TYR A 147 -7.40 -12.01 -6.90
CA TYR A 147 -7.09 -11.89 -8.33
C TYR A 147 -7.73 -13.00 -9.17
N GLY A 148 -7.88 -14.20 -8.61
CA GLY A 148 -8.57 -15.31 -9.25
C GLY A 148 -10.02 -15.00 -9.54
N THR A 149 -10.75 -14.38 -8.61
CA THR A 149 -12.16 -14.00 -8.84
C THR A 149 -12.29 -12.93 -9.93
N TYR A 150 -11.44 -11.88 -9.93
CA TYR A 150 -11.41 -10.92 -11.04
C TYR A 150 -11.01 -11.56 -12.37
N GLY A 151 -10.03 -12.47 -12.33
CA GLY A 151 -9.58 -13.23 -13.49
C GLY A 151 -10.69 -14.08 -14.10
N CYS A 152 -11.51 -14.74 -13.28
CA CYS A 152 -12.68 -15.49 -13.74
C CYS A 152 -13.71 -14.60 -14.43
N ILE A 153 -14.05 -13.45 -13.84
CA ILE A 153 -14.98 -12.48 -14.46
C ILE A 153 -14.42 -11.99 -15.80
N PHE A 154 -13.15 -11.62 -15.82
CA PHE A 154 -12.46 -11.18 -17.02
C PHE A 154 -12.43 -12.26 -18.11
N PHE A 155 -12.24 -13.53 -17.73
CA PHE A 155 -12.27 -14.66 -18.65
C PHE A 155 -13.65 -14.84 -19.32
N PHE A 156 -14.75 -14.71 -18.56
CA PHE A 156 -16.10 -14.73 -19.16
C PHE A 156 -16.34 -13.57 -20.13
N LEU A 157 -15.80 -12.38 -19.83
CA LEU A 157 -15.85 -11.23 -20.74
C LEU A 157 -15.04 -11.49 -22.02
N LEU A 158 -13.90 -12.17 -21.93
CA LEU A 158 -13.14 -12.56 -23.11
C LEU A 158 -13.89 -13.57 -23.98
N ILE A 159 -14.56 -14.57 -23.38
CA ILE A 159 -15.42 -15.50 -24.13
C ILE A 159 -16.52 -14.73 -24.88
N TYR A 160 -17.18 -13.79 -24.20
CA TYR A 160 -18.20 -12.95 -24.83
C TYR A 160 -17.64 -12.12 -25.99
N ALA A 161 -16.45 -11.53 -25.84
CA ALA A 161 -15.79 -10.76 -26.89
C ALA A 161 -15.42 -11.63 -28.11
N VAL A 162 -14.95 -12.86 -27.88
CA VAL A 162 -14.68 -13.84 -28.96
C VAL A 162 -15.96 -14.22 -29.69
N SER A 163 -17.05 -14.47 -28.96
CA SER A 163 -18.35 -14.77 -29.57
C SER A 163 -18.88 -13.63 -30.45
N LYS A 164 -18.45 -12.39 -30.21
CA LYS A 164 -18.73 -11.22 -31.06
C LYS A 164 -17.77 -11.05 -32.24
N GLY A 165 -16.84 -11.99 -32.45
CA GLY A 165 -15.93 -12.01 -33.59
C GLY A 165 -14.60 -11.27 -33.38
N VAL A 166 -14.22 -10.97 -32.14
CA VAL A 166 -12.92 -10.33 -31.85
C VAL A 166 -11.79 -11.37 -31.91
N SER A 167 -10.76 -11.11 -32.72
CA SER A 167 -9.56 -11.95 -32.77
C SER A 167 -8.69 -11.73 -31.52
N LEU A 168 -8.55 -12.78 -30.71
CA LEU A 168 -7.68 -12.75 -29.53
C LEU A 168 -6.24 -13.07 -29.90
N ASN A 169 -5.45 -12.05 -30.20
CA ASN A 169 -4.00 -12.17 -30.22
C ASN A 169 -3.42 -11.78 -28.86
N PHE A 170 -2.24 -12.32 -28.52
CA PHE A 170 -1.50 -11.95 -27.31
C PHE A 170 -1.24 -10.44 -27.23
N GLU A 171 -1.02 -9.80 -28.38
CA GLU A 171 -0.87 -8.34 -28.49
C GLU A 171 -2.15 -7.59 -28.12
N HIS A 172 -3.31 -8.01 -28.63
CA HIS A 172 -4.61 -7.42 -28.27
C HIS A 172 -4.92 -7.62 -26.79
N LEU A 173 -4.61 -8.80 -26.24
CA LEU A 173 -4.79 -9.07 -24.81
C LEU A 173 -3.91 -8.17 -23.94
N LYS A 174 -2.64 -7.99 -24.33
CA LYS A 174 -1.73 -7.07 -23.64
C LYS A 174 -2.25 -5.64 -23.66
N VAL A 175 -2.70 -5.15 -24.81
CA VAL A 175 -3.26 -3.79 -24.95
C VAL A 175 -4.52 -3.63 -24.08
N LEU A 176 -5.39 -4.64 -24.05
CA LEU A 176 -6.60 -4.67 -23.21
C LEU A 176 -6.25 -4.59 -21.71
N LEU A 177 -5.26 -5.36 -21.25
CA LEU A 177 -4.86 -5.34 -19.84
C LEU A 177 -4.21 -4.01 -19.44
N VAL A 178 -3.38 -3.44 -20.32
CA VAL A 178 -2.76 -2.12 -20.11
C VAL A 178 -3.83 -1.03 -20.05
N SER A 179 -4.80 -1.03 -20.98
CA SER A 179 -5.88 -0.05 -21.00
C SER A 179 -6.80 -0.21 -19.78
N ALA A 180 -7.15 -1.44 -19.39
CA ALA A 180 -7.94 -1.71 -18.20
C ALA A 180 -7.26 -1.21 -16.91
N SER A 181 -5.96 -1.45 -16.75
CA SER A 181 -5.20 -0.94 -15.60
C SER A 181 -5.18 0.59 -15.56
N ASN A 182 -5.06 1.26 -16.72
CA ASN A 182 -5.12 2.72 -16.78
C ASN A 182 -6.52 3.26 -16.45
N THR A 183 -7.58 2.62 -16.95
CA THR A 183 -8.96 2.99 -16.61
C THR A 183 -9.21 2.87 -15.10
N TRP A 184 -8.70 1.81 -14.46
CA TRP A 184 -8.77 1.67 -13.00
C TRP A 184 -8.07 2.83 -12.28
N GLY A 185 -6.86 3.19 -12.70
CA GLY A 185 -6.13 4.33 -12.15
C GLY A 185 -6.86 5.66 -12.33
N LEU A 186 -7.42 5.91 -13.52
CA LEU A 186 -8.20 7.12 -13.81
C LEU A 186 -9.49 7.18 -13.00
N PHE A 187 -10.20 6.05 -12.84
CA PHE A 187 -11.39 5.98 -12.01
C PHE A 187 -11.08 6.37 -10.56
N LEU A 188 -10.00 5.80 -9.99
CA LEU A 188 -9.54 6.17 -8.64
C LEU A 188 -9.10 7.63 -8.55
N LEU A 189 -8.39 8.14 -9.57
CA LEU A 189 -7.97 9.54 -9.61
C LEU A 189 -9.17 10.47 -9.57
N VAL A 190 -10.18 10.25 -10.42
CA VAL A 190 -11.39 11.08 -10.46
C VAL A 190 -12.12 11.05 -9.11
N GLY A 191 -12.29 9.87 -8.50
CA GLY A 191 -12.95 9.75 -7.20
C GLY A 191 -12.20 10.42 -6.06
N LEU A 192 -10.90 10.11 -5.92
CA LEU A 192 -10.08 10.61 -4.82
C LEU A 192 -9.75 12.09 -4.96
N LEU A 193 -9.42 12.56 -6.17
CA LEU A 193 -9.14 13.97 -6.44
C LEU A 193 -10.41 14.81 -6.26
N GLY A 194 -11.57 14.32 -6.72
CA GLY A 194 -12.85 15.00 -6.54
C GLY A 194 -13.18 15.24 -5.07
N TYR A 195 -13.02 14.22 -4.22
CA TYR A 195 -13.19 14.38 -2.78
C TYR A 195 -12.13 15.31 -2.17
N GLY A 196 -10.85 15.11 -2.52
CA GLY A 196 -9.74 15.91 -2.00
C GLY A 196 -9.86 17.40 -2.30
N LEU A 197 -10.31 17.78 -3.50
CA LEU A 197 -10.46 19.17 -3.91
C LEU A 197 -11.54 19.92 -3.12
N VAL A 198 -12.56 19.23 -2.63
CA VAL A 198 -13.68 19.83 -1.87
C VAL A 198 -13.44 19.75 -0.37
N GLU A 199 -13.07 18.58 0.14
CA GLU A 199 -13.01 18.36 1.58
C GLU A 199 -11.78 19.01 2.22
N VAL A 200 -10.62 19.06 1.54
CA VAL A 200 -9.41 19.65 2.11
C VAL A 200 -9.58 21.15 2.39
N PRO A 201 -10.04 22.00 1.43
CA PRO A 201 -10.27 23.41 1.72
C PRO A 201 -11.37 23.63 2.77
N ARG A 202 -12.45 22.84 2.72
CA ARG A 202 -13.52 22.90 3.73
C ARG A 202 -13.00 22.60 5.12
N GLN A 203 -12.20 21.54 5.26
CA GLN A 203 -11.59 21.15 6.53
C GLN A 203 -10.67 22.25 7.07
N LEU A 204 -9.83 22.84 6.21
CA LEU A 204 -8.96 23.96 6.59
C LEU A 204 -9.76 25.19 7.04
N TRP A 205 -10.84 25.52 6.35
CA TRP A 205 -11.74 26.61 6.72
C TRP A 205 -12.39 26.37 8.09
N GLN A 206 -12.93 25.17 8.30
CA GLN A 206 -13.55 24.76 9.56
C GLN A 206 -12.55 24.72 10.73
N MET A 207 -11.30 24.32 10.48
CA MET A 207 -10.23 24.34 11.48
C MET A 207 -9.88 25.76 11.96
N GLY A 208 -10.15 26.78 11.16
CA GLY A 208 -10.01 28.19 11.53
C GLY A 208 -11.08 28.67 12.52
N ASN A 209 -12.26 28.04 12.56
CA ASN A 209 -13.35 28.40 13.47
C ASN A 209 -13.16 27.72 14.83
N ARG A 210 -12.84 28.51 15.86
CA ARG A 210 -12.58 28.02 17.23
C ARG A 210 -13.77 27.28 17.85
N GLY A 211 -15.01 27.75 17.62
CA GLY A 211 -16.22 27.16 18.19
C GLY A 211 -16.52 25.78 17.59
N TYR A 212 -16.47 25.68 16.25
CA TYR A 212 -16.61 24.41 15.54
C TYR A 212 -15.51 23.42 15.95
N ARG A 213 -14.25 23.88 15.99
CA ARG A 213 -13.11 23.05 16.36
C ARG A 213 -13.23 22.49 17.78
N LEU A 214 -13.67 23.31 18.74
CA LEU A 214 -13.84 22.87 20.12
C LEU A 214 -14.94 21.79 20.24
N SER A 215 -16.10 22.00 19.62
CA SER A 215 -17.20 21.03 19.61
C SER A 215 -16.78 19.70 18.96
N LYS A 216 -16.08 19.77 17.82
CA LYS A 216 -15.55 18.60 17.13
C LYS A 216 -14.55 17.83 17.99
N ILE A 217 -13.63 18.52 18.67
CA ILE A 217 -12.66 17.86 19.56
C ILE A 217 -13.36 17.17 20.73
N TYR A 218 -14.37 17.79 21.35
CA TYR A 218 -15.12 17.13 22.42
C TYR A 218 -15.81 15.85 21.95
N PHE A 219 -16.43 15.88 20.77
CA PHE A 219 -17.01 14.69 20.15
C PHE A 219 -15.95 13.63 19.82
N ASP A 220 -14.83 14.04 19.25
CA ASP A 220 -13.72 13.14 18.91
C ASP A 220 -13.10 12.51 20.17
N ILE A 221 -13.03 13.24 21.29
CA ILE A 221 -12.56 12.71 22.59
C ILE A 221 -13.52 11.67 23.15
N ASP A 222 -14.82 11.95 23.12
CA ASP A 222 -15.84 11.02 23.61
C ASP A 222 -15.86 9.72 22.79
N LYS A 223 -15.82 9.86 21.46
CA LYS A 223 -15.69 8.72 20.55
C LYS A 223 -14.41 7.94 20.80
N LEU A 224 -13.26 8.61 20.90
CA LEU A 224 -11.98 7.96 21.17
C LEU A 224 -11.96 7.25 22.54
N SER A 225 -12.62 7.83 23.54
CA SER A 225 -12.77 7.20 24.86
C SER A 225 -13.60 5.91 24.76
N THR A 226 -14.66 5.92 23.96
CA THR A 226 -15.51 4.74 23.73
C THR A 226 -14.72 3.66 22.97
N ASP A 227 -14.08 4.02 21.86
CA ASP A 227 -13.24 3.12 21.07
C ASP A 227 -12.10 2.51 21.92
N LYS A 228 -11.53 3.29 22.85
CA LYS A 228 -10.51 2.81 23.79
C LYS A 228 -11.09 1.78 24.76
N ASN A 229 -12.26 2.05 25.34
CA ASN A 229 -12.90 1.13 26.28
C ASN A 229 -13.26 -0.20 25.61
N ASP A 230 -13.83 -0.16 24.41
CA ASP A 230 -14.17 -1.35 23.61
C ASP A 230 -12.91 -2.16 23.28
N ALA A 231 -11.82 -1.48 22.90
CA ALA A 231 -10.54 -2.14 22.67
C ALA A 231 -9.98 -2.79 23.94
N GLU A 232 -10.07 -2.11 25.10
CA GLU A 232 -9.63 -2.63 26.39
C GLU A 232 -10.40 -3.89 26.79
N GLU A 233 -11.73 -3.89 26.67
CA GLU A 233 -12.58 -5.07 26.91
C GLU A 233 -12.17 -6.24 26.01
N THR A 234 -12.04 -6.00 24.70
CA THR A 234 -11.68 -7.04 23.74
C THR A 234 -10.31 -7.66 24.05
N ILE A 235 -9.34 -6.87 24.51
CA ILE A 235 -8.01 -7.38 24.91
C ILE A 235 -8.14 -8.26 26.15
N GLN A 236 -8.95 -7.86 27.14
CA GLN A 236 -9.18 -8.66 28.34
C GLN A 236 -9.84 -10.00 28.01
N GLU A 237 -10.84 -10.02 27.12
CA GLU A 237 -11.47 -11.24 26.62
C GLU A 237 -10.46 -12.15 25.91
N THR A 238 -9.72 -11.62 24.94
CA THR A 238 -8.70 -12.38 24.19
C THR A 238 -7.61 -12.95 25.12
N TYR A 239 -7.24 -12.22 26.17
CA TYR A 239 -6.28 -12.71 27.17
C TYR A 239 -6.87 -13.83 28.04
N ARG A 240 -8.15 -13.74 28.43
CA ARG A 240 -8.84 -14.81 29.18
C ARG A 240 -8.88 -16.10 28.35
N GLU A 241 -9.27 -16.01 27.08
CA GLU A 241 -9.25 -17.13 26.14
C GLU A 241 -7.85 -17.72 26.00
N ALA A 242 -6.82 -16.89 25.80
CA ALA A 242 -5.44 -17.35 25.70
C ALA A 242 -4.95 -18.04 26.99
N LYS A 243 -5.38 -17.59 28.17
CA LYS A 243 -5.04 -18.20 29.47
C LYS A 243 -5.76 -19.53 29.66
N GLU A 244 -7.01 -19.65 29.23
CA GLU A 244 -7.76 -20.90 29.24
C GLU A 244 -7.13 -21.94 28.31
N VAL A 245 -6.78 -21.53 27.08
CA VAL A 245 -6.01 -22.35 26.12
C VAL A 245 -4.71 -22.86 26.74
N MET A 246 -3.95 -21.99 27.42
CA MET A 246 -2.72 -22.38 28.12
C MET A 246 -2.95 -23.37 29.26
N ASN A 247 -4.05 -23.24 30.00
CA ASN A 247 -4.40 -24.15 31.10
C ASN A 247 -4.84 -25.53 30.56
N VAL A 248 -5.64 -25.55 29.49
CA VAL A 248 -6.09 -26.76 28.80
C VAL A 248 -4.90 -27.51 28.20
N LEU A 249 -3.99 -26.79 27.53
CA LEU A 249 -2.80 -27.37 26.92
C LEU A 249 -1.67 -27.69 27.92
N LYS A 250 -1.87 -27.44 29.22
CA LYS A 250 -0.87 -27.75 30.27
C LYS A 250 -0.57 -29.25 30.34
N SER A 251 -1.57 -30.10 30.07
CA SER A 251 -1.47 -31.56 30.05
C SER A 251 -0.86 -32.11 28.75
N MET A 252 -0.92 -31.35 27.65
CA MET A 252 -0.38 -31.74 26.34
C MET A 252 1.10 -31.33 26.20
N ARG A 253 1.98 -32.29 25.93
CA ARG A 253 3.37 -32.01 25.50
C ARG A 253 3.42 -31.95 23.98
N GLY A 254 3.86 -30.81 23.40
CA GLY A 254 4.09 -30.68 21.97
C GLY A 254 4.11 -29.24 21.44
N ASN A 255 4.25 -29.09 20.12
CA ASN A 255 4.35 -27.81 19.38
C ASN A 255 3.17 -26.84 19.65
N ALA A 256 1.99 -27.34 20.01
CA ALA A 256 0.82 -26.53 20.33
C ALA A 256 1.02 -25.68 21.60
N ARG A 257 1.71 -26.23 22.61
CA ARG A 257 2.04 -25.52 23.85
C ARG A 257 3.05 -24.41 23.61
N GLU A 258 4.05 -24.63 22.75
CA GLU A 258 5.02 -23.60 22.38
C GLU A 258 4.33 -22.43 21.64
N LYS A 259 3.40 -22.74 20.71
CA LYS A 259 2.59 -21.72 20.03
C LYS A 259 1.69 -20.96 21.01
N ALA A 260 1.05 -21.65 21.96
CA ALA A 260 0.23 -21.01 23.00
C ALA A 260 1.07 -20.13 23.95
N GLN A 261 2.29 -20.57 24.31
CA GLN A 261 3.23 -19.77 25.10
C GLN A 261 3.70 -18.53 24.32
N GLN A 262 3.90 -18.66 23.00
CA GLN A 262 4.21 -17.54 22.13
C GLN A 262 3.06 -16.53 22.06
N ILE A 263 1.79 -16.98 22.03
CA ILE A 263 0.61 -16.11 22.14
C ILE A 263 0.63 -15.34 23.47
N MET A 264 0.82 -16.05 24.58
CA MET A 264 0.83 -15.46 25.93
C MET A 264 1.92 -14.39 26.09
N SER A 265 3.09 -14.61 25.49
CA SER A 265 4.23 -13.67 25.56
C SER A 265 3.99 -12.32 24.87
N LYS A 266 2.96 -12.20 24.02
CA LYS A 266 2.63 -10.95 23.33
C LYS A 266 1.81 -9.98 24.16
N PHE A 267 1.13 -10.46 25.18
CA PHE A 267 0.34 -9.60 26.06
C PHE A 267 1.26 -8.83 27.01
N PRO A 268 1.00 -7.53 27.25
CA PRO A 268 1.81 -6.75 28.18
C PRO A 268 1.68 -7.32 29.60
N HIS A 269 2.82 -7.48 30.27
CA HIS A 269 2.88 -8.02 31.64
C HIS A 269 2.04 -7.23 32.65
N GLU A 270 1.79 -5.94 32.37
CA GLU A 270 0.95 -5.08 33.21
C GLU A 270 -0.52 -5.54 33.20
N LEU A 271 -1.06 -5.89 32.03
CA LEU A 271 -2.41 -6.43 31.91
C LEU A 271 -2.52 -7.79 32.60
N SER A 272 -1.48 -8.63 32.46
CA SER A 272 -1.43 -9.91 33.17
C SER A 272 -1.44 -9.73 34.68
N ARG A 273 -0.75 -8.72 35.22
CA ARG A 273 -0.76 -8.40 36.65
C ARG A 273 -2.11 -7.89 37.11
N GLN A 274 -2.71 -6.93 36.40
CA GLN A 274 -4.02 -6.36 36.75
C GLN A 274 -5.14 -7.40 36.75
N LEU A 275 -5.22 -8.25 35.72
CA LEU A 275 -6.24 -9.30 35.65
C LEU A 275 -6.00 -10.42 36.68
N ASN A 276 -4.75 -10.69 37.04
CA ASN A 276 -4.44 -11.67 38.10
C ASN A 276 -4.68 -11.08 39.50
N SER A 277 -4.49 -9.77 39.72
CA SER A 277 -4.78 -9.10 40.99
C SER A 277 -6.28 -8.88 41.21
N SER A 278 -7.04 -8.56 40.15
CA SER A 278 -8.50 -8.45 40.20
C SER A 278 -9.19 -9.80 40.50
N ARG A 279 -8.45 -10.91 40.38
CA ARG A 279 -8.89 -12.28 40.73
C ARG A 279 -8.72 -12.62 42.22
N ALA A 280 -8.33 -11.65 43.06
CA ALA A 280 -8.29 -11.81 44.53
C ALA A 280 -9.67 -11.64 45.21
N ALA A 281 -10.77 -11.80 44.46
CA ALA A 281 -12.10 -12.02 45.01
C ALA A 281 -12.47 -13.51 44.82
N PRO A 282 -12.81 -14.26 45.89
CA PRO A 282 -12.89 -15.71 45.83
C PRO A 282 -14.26 -16.16 45.30
N ASN A 283 -14.24 -16.93 44.20
CA ASN A 283 -15.04 -18.14 43.96
C ASN A 283 -15.25 -18.32 42.45
N PHE A 284 -14.35 -19.09 41.82
CA PHE A 284 -14.75 -19.91 40.69
C PHE A 284 -14.24 -21.30 40.98
N GLY A 285 -15.20 -22.22 41.16
CA GLY A 285 -14.93 -23.61 41.48
C GLY A 285 -14.02 -24.24 40.42
N ASN A 286 -13.15 -25.12 40.90
CA ASN A 286 -12.50 -26.12 40.06
C ASN A 286 -13.57 -27.02 39.43
N SER A 287 -14.09 -26.65 38.26
CA SER A 287 -14.75 -27.59 37.35
C SER A 287 -13.80 -27.86 36.19
N SER A 288 -12.70 -28.55 36.48
CA SER A 288 -11.88 -29.20 35.47
C SER A 288 -12.61 -30.44 34.95
N ASN A 289 -13.62 -30.24 34.11
CA ASN A 289 -14.09 -31.26 33.17
C ASN A 289 -13.83 -30.71 31.76
N ILE A 290 -12.55 -30.62 31.42
CA ILE A 290 -12.13 -30.42 30.03
C ILE A 290 -12.33 -31.77 29.36
N THR A 291 -13.25 -31.85 28.40
CA THR A 291 -13.38 -33.06 27.59
C THR A 291 -12.22 -33.11 26.58
N ASP A 292 -11.71 -34.31 26.25
CA ASP A 292 -10.66 -34.45 25.22
C ASP A 292 -11.06 -33.84 23.87
N ALA A 293 -12.37 -33.70 23.61
CA ALA A 293 -12.92 -33.00 22.47
C ALA A 293 -12.55 -31.50 22.48
N ASP A 294 -12.68 -30.80 23.60
CA ASP A 294 -12.31 -29.38 23.75
C ASP A 294 -10.81 -29.17 23.57
N ALA A 295 -9.99 -30.11 24.07
CA ALA A 295 -8.54 -30.06 23.95
C ALA A 295 -8.06 -30.27 22.50
N SER A 296 -8.72 -31.14 21.72
CA SER A 296 -8.41 -31.35 20.30
C SER A 296 -8.84 -30.17 19.40
N VAL A 297 -9.95 -29.50 19.73
CA VAL A 297 -10.43 -28.30 19.02
C VAL A 297 -9.53 -27.10 19.30
N VAL A 298 -9.13 -26.90 20.56
CA VAL A 298 -8.23 -25.81 20.98
C VAL A 298 -6.79 -26.04 20.52
N GLY A 299 -6.34 -27.29 20.43
CA GLY A 299 -5.04 -27.67 19.89
C GLY A 299 -4.95 -27.57 18.36
N ASN A 300 -6.07 -27.34 17.66
CA ASN A 300 -6.10 -27.21 16.21
C ASN A 300 -5.28 -25.97 15.77
N GLU A 301 -4.41 -26.17 14.79
CA GLU A 301 -3.55 -25.12 14.26
C GLU A 301 -4.36 -23.94 13.70
N ALA A 302 -5.54 -24.19 13.11
CA ALA A 302 -6.42 -23.13 12.61
C ALA A 302 -6.98 -22.24 13.73
N TYR A 303 -7.28 -22.81 14.89
CA TYR A 303 -7.80 -22.07 16.05
C TYR A 303 -6.69 -21.23 16.71
N LEU A 304 -5.50 -21.82 16.89
CA LEU A 304 -4.33 -21.12 17.41
C LEU A 304 -3.88 -19.98 16.48
N VAL A 305 -3.97 -20.14 15.17
CA VAL A 305 -3.69 -19.08 14.19
C VAL A 305 -4.72 -17.96 14.27
N ARG A 306 -6.01 -18.26 14.46
CA ARG A 306 -7.04 -17.23 14.68
C ARG A 306 -6.78 -16.41 15.94
N LEU A 307 -6.51 -17.09 17.05
CA LEU A 307 -6.23 -16.44 18.33
C LEU A 307 -4.93 -15.60 18.26
N TYR A 308 -3.91 -16.10 17.58
CA TYR A 308 -2.68 -15.36 17.34
C TYR A 308 -2.87 -14.17 16.39
N THR A 309 -3.76 -14.28 15.40
CA THR A 309 -4.13 -13.16 14.51
C THR A 309 -4.83 -12.07 15.31
N ALA A 310 -5.79 -12.43 16.16
CA ALA A 310 -6.46 -11.49 17.05
C ALA A 310 -5.44 -10.76 17.95
N SER A 311 -4.57 -11.51 18.65
CA SER A 311 -3.56 -10.91 19.53
C SER A 311 -2.58 -9.93 18.83
N ASN A 312 -2.20 -10.19 17.57
CA ASN A 312 -1.35 -9.29 16.79
C ASN A 312 -2.05 -8.01 16.34
N LEU A 313 -3.35 -8.07 16.07
CA LEU A 313 -4.13 -6.92 15.64
C LEU A 313 -4.18 -5.89 16.78
N PHE A 314 -4.37 -6.34 18.01
CA PHE A 314 -4.47 -5.48 19.20
C PHE A 314 -3.14 -4.82 19.56
N GLN A 315 -2.01 -5.53 19.46
CA GLN A 315 -0.71 -4.93 19.74
C GLN A 315 -0.34 -3.78 18.79
N LYS A 316 -0.93 -3.73 17.59
CA LYS A 316 -0.79 -2.60 16.65
C LYS A 316 -1.66 -1.39 17.00
N LEU A 317 -2.73 -1.57 17.79
CA LEU A 317 -3.67 -0.51 18.17
C LEU A 317 -3.30 0.15 19.52
N ILE A 318 -2.72 -0.62 20.45
CA ILE A 318 -2.47 -0.17 21.84
C ILE A 318 -1.12 0.54 22.00
N ILE A 319 -0.14 0.27 21.13
CA ILE A 319 1.19 0.90 21.22
C ILE A 319 1.14 2.19 20.39
N PRO A 320 1.03 3.39 21.00
CA PRO A 320 1.24 4.62 20.26
C PRO A 320 2.66 4.58 19.66
N LYS A 321 2.76 4.83 18.36
CA LYS A 321 4.04 5.00 17.68
C LYS A 321 4.74 6.28 18.12
#